data_AF-B7PC26-F1
#
_entry.id   AF-B7PC26-F1
#
_cell.length_a   1.000
_cell.length_b   1.000
_cell.length_c   1.000
_cell.angle_alpha   90.00
_cell.angle_beta   90.00
_cell.angle_gamma   90.00
#
_symmetry.space_group_name_H-M   'P 1'
#
loop_
_entity.id
_entity.type
_entity.pdbx_description
1 polymer ?
#
loop_
_entity_poly.entity_id
_entity_poly.type
_entity_poly.pdbx_seq_one_letter_code
_entity_poly.pdbx_strand_id
1 'polypeptide(L)'
;GPICPSWLPTNHLLFQLSNIFLFLSYMAPGGIHGLLYLRICLTLGSFFFALWGYVILCAFDTLVWNAFFTLLNLVHVCVLMYILRPVRFSAQMETLYRDMFQPLKVSRQQFQSVAGCVKETLDLKPRENYSLEGVSRADRLTLVLAGR
;
A
#
# COMPACT_ATOMS: atom_id res chain seq x y z
N GLY A 1 -12.92 11.63 47.73
CA GLY A 1 -14.31 11.41 47.25
C GLY A 1 -14.31 10.38 46.14
N PRO A 2 -15.44 9.74 45.80
CA PRO A 2 -15.49 8.79 44.70
C PRO A 2 -15.18 9.54 43.39
N ILE A 3 -14.32 8.96 42.56
CA ILE A 3 -13.69 9.62 41.40
C ILE A 3 -14.70 9.82 40.24
N CYS A 4 -15.88 9.19 40.30
CA CYS A 4 -16.97 9.46 39.36
C CYS A 4 -18.32 9.10 40.02
N PRO A 5 -19.16 10.08 40.42
CA PRO A 5 -20.41 9.80 41.12
C PRO A 5 -21.52 9.30 40.18
N SER A 6 -21.41 9.50 38.87
CA SER A 6 -22.38 9.03 37.88
C SER A 6 -21.76 8.94 36.48
N TRP A 7 -22.36 8.09 35.63
CA TRP A 7 -21.98 7.97 34.23
C TRP A 7 -22.47 9.14 33.41
N LEU A 8 -21.65 9.57 32.44
CA LEU A 8 -22.02 10.58 31.46
C LEU A 8 -23.11 10.01 30.52
N PRO A 9 -24.06 10.82 30.04
CA PRO A 9 -25.05 10.39 29.04
C PRO A 9 -24.41 9.84 27.75
N THR A 10 -25.18 9.02 27.03
CA THR A 10 -24.74 8.41 25.77
C THR A 10 -24.38 9.46 24.73
N ASN A 11 -23.16 9.36 24.18
CA ASN A 11 -22.66 10.28 23.17
C ASN A 11 -23.39 10.16 21.82
N HIS A 12 -23.30 11.23 21.01
CA HIS A 12 -23.88 11.31 19.67
C HIS A 12 -23.45 10.19 18.71
N LEU A 13 -24.26 9.96 17.67
CA LEU A 13 -23.99 8.96 16.63
C LEU A 13 -22.60 9.08 16.00
N LEU A 14 -22.07 10.30 15.83
CA LEU A 14 -20.72 10.53 15.29
C LEU A 14 -19.64 9.88 16.15
N PHE A 15 -19.77 9.94 17.47
CA PHE A 15 -18.86 9.27 18.39
C PHE A 15 -18.92 7.76 18.22
N GLN A 16 -20.13 7.20 18.09
CA GLN A 16 -20.32 5.76 17.91
C GLN A 16 -19.75 5.28 16.56
N LEU A 17 -20.01 6.02 15.46
CA LEU A 17 -19.45 5.71 14.15
C LEU A 17 -17.92 5.74 14.16
N SER A 18 -17.32 6.75 14.81
CA SER A 18 -15.86 6.84 14.96
C SER A 18 -15.29 5.59 15.61
N ASN A 19 -15.89 5.15 16.71
CA ASN A 19 -15.47 3.95 17.43
C ASN A 19 -15.70 2.66 16.64
N ILE A 20 -16.77 2.57 15.84
CA ILE A 20 -17.01 1.43 14.94
C ILE A 20 -15.88 1.35 13.90
N PHE A 21 -15.52 2.47 13.25
CA PHE A 21 -14.42 2.46 12.28
C PHE A 21 -13.07 2.14 12.92
N LEU A 22 -12.83 2.60 14.15
CA LEU A 22 -11.65 2.23 14.92
C LEU A 22 -11.63 0.73 15.25
N PHE A 23 -12.76 0.17 15.67
CA PHE A 23 -12.90 -1.26 15.90
C PHE A 23 -12.61 -2.05 14.61
N LEU A 24 -13.20 -1.65 13.48
CA LEU A 24 -12.93 -2.25 12.17
C LEU A 24 -11.44 -2.15 11.79
N SER A 25 -10.78 -1.06 12.14
CA SER A 25 -9.34 -0.90 11.89
C SER A 25 -8.51 -1.98 12.62
N TYR A 26 -8.89 -2.36 13.83
CA TYR A 26 -8.22 -3.43 14.58
C TYR A 26 -8.49 -4.83 14.02
N MET A 27 -9.54 -4.98 13.20
CA MET A 27 -9.86 -6.22 12.49
C MET A 27 -9.19 -6.32 11.12
N ALA A 28 -8.29 -5.39 10.78
CA ALA A 28 -7.65 -5.39 9.47
C ALA A 28 -6.84 -6.69 9.23
N PRO A 29 -7.05 -7.38 8.09
CA PRO A 29 -6.28 -8.57 7.75
C PRO A 29 -4.82 -8.21 7.42
N GLY A 30 -3.93 -9.21 7.42
CA GLY A 30 -2.54 -9.01 7.01
C GLY A 30 -2.37 -8.73 5.51
N GLY A 31 -1.26 -8.09 5.14
CA GLY A 31 -0.87 -7.81 3.75
C GLY A 31 -1.19 -6.40 3.26
N ILE A 32 -0.85 -6.11 1.99
CA ILE A 32 -0.92 -4.74 1.44
C ILE A 32 -2.37 -4.21 1.30
N HIS A 33 -3.32 -5.07 0.93
CA HIS A 33 -4.74 -4.71 0.86
C HIS A 33 -5.34 -4.49 2.26
N GLY A 34 -4.89 -5.28 3.24
CA GLY A 34 -5.25 -5.09 4.64
C GLY A 34 -4.69 -3.80 5.23
N LEU A 35 -3.46 -3.43 4.86
CA LEU A 35 -2.87 -2.13 5.24
C LEU A 35 -3.64 -0.96 4.62
N LEU A 36 -4.08 -1.07 3.37
CA LEU A 36 -4.95 -0.06 2.75
C LEU A 36 -6.28 0.05 3.51
N TYR A 37 -6.93 -1.08 3.81
CA TYR A 37 -8.16 -1.12 4.59
C TYR A 37 -8.00 -0.47 5.97
N LEU A 38 -6.93 -0.82 6.70
CA LEU A 38 -6.57 -0.22 7.99
C LEU A 38 -6.52 1.32 7.88
N ARG A 39 -5.79 1.84 6.89
CA ARG A 39 -5.62 3.29 6.72
C ARG A 39 -6.92 3.99 6.35
N ILE A 40 -7.78 3.36 5.55
CA ILE A 40 -9.11 3.89 5.22
C ILE A 40 -9.98 3.95 6.48
N CYS A 41 -10.06 2.86 7.26
CA CYS A 41 -10.82 2.82 8.51
C CYS A 41 -10.33 3.88 9.51
N LEU A 42 -9.02 4.04 9.69
CA LEU A 42 -8.44 5.07 10.55
C LEU A 42 -8.76 6.50 10.06
N THR A 43 -8.74 6.71 8.74
CA THR A 43 -9.11 8.01 8.13
C THR A 43 -10.56 8.34 8.44
N LEU A 44 -11.49 7.40 8.23
CA LEU A 44 -12.91 7.60 8.52
C LEU A 44 -13.18 7.78 10.01
N GLY A 45 -12.57 6.95 10.87
CA GLY A 45 -12.73 7.03 12.31
C GLY A 45 -12.24 8.36 12.89
N SER A 46 -11.04 8.80 12.50
CA SER A 46 -10.51 10.11 12.92
C SER A 46 -11.33 11.28 12.36
N PHE A 47 -11.81 11.18 11.12
CA PHE A 47 -12.66 12.22 10.52
C PHE A 47 -13.97 12.40 11.30
N PHE A 48 -14.65 11.31 11.66
CA PHE A 48 -15.88 11.40 12.45
C PHE A 48 -15.61 11.91 13.88
N PHE A 49 -14.46 11.60 14.48
CA PHE A 49 -14.09 12.17 15.78
C PHE A 49 -13.78 13.66 15.69
N ALA A 50 -13.10 14.11 14.64
CA ALA A 50 -12.89 15.53 14.37
C ALA A 50 -14.23 16.26 14.24
N LEU A 51 -15.16 15.71 13.46
CA LEU A 51 -16.49 16.29 13.26
C LEU A 51 -17.30 16.33 14.57
N TRP A 52 -17.25 15.27 15.37
CA TRP A 52 -17.88 15.25 16.68
C TRP A 52 -17.29 16.29 17.64
N GLY A 53 -15.95 16.41 17.66
CA GLY A 53 -15.23 17.42 18.44
C GLY A 53 -15.62 18.85 18.05
N TYR A 54 -15.81 19.10 16.76
CA TYR A 54 -16.22 20.41 16.22
C TYR A 54 -17.69 20.72 16.49
N VAL A 55 -18.61 19.82 16.15
CA VAL A 55 -20.06 20.10 16.14
C VAL A 55 -20.69 19.98 17.53
N ILE A 56 -20.24 19.03 18.35
CA ILE A 56 -20.89 18.69 19.63
C ILE A 56 -20.12 19.27 20.81
N LEU A 57 -18.80 19.08 20.84
CA LEU A 57 -17.95 19.44 21.97
C LEU A 57 -17.39 20.87 21.89
N CYS A 58 -17.39 21.48 20.70
CA CYS A 58 -16.65 22.72 20.41
C CYS A 58 -15.20 22.69 20.92
N ALA A 59 -14.59 21.50 20.94
CA ALA A 59 -13.27 21.27 21.51
C ALA A 59 -12.21 21.39 20.40
N PHE A 60 -11.52 22.52 20.39
CA PHE A 60 -10.50 22.82 19.38
C PHE A 60 -9.35 21.81 19.38
N ASP A 61 -8.86 21.41 20.55
CA ASP A 61 -7.77 20.42 20.66
C ASP A 61 -8.15 19.07 20.04
N THR A 62 -9.32 18.54 20.39
CA THR A 62 -9.87 17.31 19.81
C THR A 62 -9.99 17.39 18.30
N LEU A 63 -10.48 18.53 17.78
CA LEU A 63 -10.58 18.77 16.34
C LEU A 63 -9.20 18.74 15.66
N VAL A 64 -8.23 19.48 16.20
CA VAL A 64 -6.89 19.62 15.61
C VAL A 64 -6.17 18.28 15.53
N TRP A 65 -6.14 17.53 16.62
CA TRP A 65 -5.46 16.23 16.65
C TRP A 65 -6.09 15.24 15.69
N ASN A 66 -7.43 15.14 15.69
CA ASN A 66 -8.13 14.21 14.80
C ASN A 66 -8.01 14.62 13.33
N ALA A 67 -8.04 15.92 13.02
CA ALA A 67 -7.80 16.41 11.66
C ALA A 67 -6.38 16.06 11.17
N PHE A 68 -5.37 16.19 12.03
CA PHE A 68 -4.00 15.78 11.70
C PHE A 68 -3.91 14.27 11.42
N PHE A 69 -4.55 13.45 12.27
CA PHE A 69 -4.60 12.00 12.04
C PHE A 69 -5.34 11.64 10.75
N THR A 70 -6.43 12.33 10.43
CA THR A 70 -7.14 12.15 9.16
C THR A 70 -6.23 12.49 7.97
N LEU A 71 -5.54 13.62 8.00
CA LEU A 71 -4.64 14.04 6.93
C LEU A 71 -3.49 13.04 6.73
N LEU A 72 -2.85 12.62 7.83
CA LEU A 72 -1.74 11.66 7.78
C LEU A 72 -2.19 10.32 7.19
N ASN A 73 -3.32 9.77 7.65
CA ASN A 73 -3.83 8.52 7.13
C ASN A 73 -4.28 8.67 5.66
N LEU A 74 -4.88 9.80 5.29
CA LEU A 74 -5.25 10.09 3.91
C LEU A 74 -4.03 10.13 2.98
N VAL A 75 -2.93 10.76 3.40
CA VAL A 75 -1.67 10.75 2.63
C VAL A 75 -1.17 9.32 2.44
N HIS A 76 -1.20 8.48 3.49
CA HIS A 76 -0.85 7.07 3.36
C HIS A 76 -1.79 6.34 2.40
N VAL A 77 -3.11 6.54 2.48
CA VAL A 77 -4.07 5.94 1.54
C VAL A 77 -3.73 6.35 0.11
N CYS A 78 -3.48 7.64 -0.14
CA CYS A 78 -3.05 8.15 -1.43
C CYS A 78 -1.78 7.44 -1.92
N VAL A 79 -0.71 7.43 -1.12
CA VAL A 79 0.57 6.77 -1.46
C VAL A 79 0.38 5.28 -1.74
N LEU A 80 -0.39 4.58 -0.89
CA LEU A 80 -0.68 3.16 -1.09
C LEU A 80 -1.48 2.94 -2.38
N MET A 81 -2.48 3.77 -2.67
CA MET A 81 -3.22 3.72 -3.92
C MET A 81 -2.34 4.01 -5.14
N TYR A 82 -1.37 4.92 -5.03
CA TYR A 82 -0.40 5.18 -6.10
C TYR A 82 0.51 3.98 -6.35
N ILE A 83 0.99 3.31 -5.30
CA ILE A 83 1.82 2.11 -5.41
C ILE A 83 1.00 0.89 -5.90
N LEU A 84 -0.24 0.76 -5.44
CA LEU A 84 -1.16 -0.32 -5.81
C LEU A 84 -1.73 -0.16 -7.21
N ARG A 85 -1.78 1.07 -7.75
CA ARG A 85 -2.10 1.31 -9.17
C ARG A 85 -1.04 0.60 -9.99
N PRO A 86 -1.36 -0.54 -10.63
CA PRO A 86 -0.46 -1.09 -11.62
C PRO A 86 -0.40 -0.02 -12.70
N VAL A 87 0.79 0.55 -12.91
CA VAL A 87 1.09 1.29 -14.13
C VAL A 87 0.53 0.44 -15.24
N ARG A 88 -0.47 0.94 -15.97
CA ARG A 88 -1.13 0.21 -17.05
C ARG A 88 -0.02 -0.35 -17.92
N PHE A 89 0.26 -1.64 -17.79
CA PHE A 89 1.09 -2.34 -18.73
C PHE A 89 0.35 -2.20 -20.05
N SER A 90 0.90 -1.40 -20.96
CA SER A 90 0.51 -1.42 -22.35
C SER A 90 0.43 -2.87 -22.79
N ALA A 91 -0.63 -3.23 -23.50
CA ALA A 91 -1.11 -4.58 -23.83
C ALA A 91 -0.09 -5.56 -24.48
N GLN A 92 1.20 -5.22 -24.56
CA GLN A 92 2.28 -6.05 -25.08
C GLN A 92 3.00 -6.91 -24.03
N MET A 93 2.97 -6.58 -22.73
CA MET A 93 3.68 -7.40 -21.70
C MET A 93 2.81 -8.46 -21.02
N GLU A 94 1.48 -8.44 -21.24
CA GLU A 94 0.56 -9.44 -20.71
C GLU A 94 0.68 -10.79 -21.46
N THR A 95 1.02 -10.75 -22.75
CA THR A 95 1.24 -11.95 -23.57
C THR A 95 2.52 -12.69 -23.16
N LEU A 96 3.58 -11.97 -22.76
CA LEU A 96 4.88 -12.57 -22.42
C LEU A 96 4.90 -13.21 -21.02
N TYR A 97 4.10 -12.69 -20.08
CA TYR A 97 3.96 -13.27 -18.74
C TYR A 97 3.19 -14.61 -18.76
N ARG A 98 2.27 -14.76 -19.72
CA ARG A 98 1.38 -15.93 -19.82
C ARG A 98 2.09 -17.18 -20.37
N ASP A 99 3.07 -17.01 -21.25
CA ASP A 99 3.77 -18.14 -21.88
C ASP A 99 5.02 -18.62 -21.09
N MET A 100 5.65 -17.77 -20.27
CA MET A 100 6.90 -18.14 -19.58
C MET A 100 6.80 -18.34 -18.06
N PHE A 101 5.88 -17.67 -17.36
CA PHE A 101 5.93 -17.61 -15.89
C PHE A 101 4.83 -18.41 -15.17
N GLN A 102 3.90 -19.03 -15.90
CA GLN A 102 2.89 -19.89 -15.28
C GLN A 102 3.44 -21.19 -14.63
N PRO A 103 4.57 -21.81 -15.06
CA PRO A 103 5.03 -23.04 -14.44
C PRO A 103 5.81 -22.83 -13.13
N LEU A 104 6.24 -21.61 -12.80
CA LEU A 104 7.27 -21.40 -11.76
C LEU A 104 6.79 -20.96 -10.37
N LYS A 105 5.48 -20.99 -10.07
CA LYS A 105 4.92 -20.79 -8.70
C LYS A 105 5.57 -19.65 -7.86
N VAL A 106 5.97 -18.53 -8.47
CA VAL A 106 6.54 -17.38 -7.72
C VAL A 106 5.45 -16.35 -7.42
N SER A 107 5.39 -15.90 -6.17
CA SER A 107 4.39 -14.94 -5.71
C SER A 107 4.59 -13.56 -6.35
N ARG A 108 3.48 -12.92 -6.74
CA ARG A 108 3.43 -11.64 -7.46
C ARG A 108 4.16 -10.48 -6.76
N GLN A 109 4.40 -10.59 -5.45
CA GLN A 109 4.98 -9.52 -4.62
C GLN A 109 6.51 -9.41 -4.74
N GLN A 110 7.22 -10.51 -5.06
CA GLN A 110 8.68 -10.45 -5.24
C GLN A 110 9.08 -9.93 -6.63
N PHE A 111 8.21 -10.10 -7.63
CA PHE A 111 8.48 -9.63 -9.00
C PHE A 111 8.35 -8.11 -9.13
N GLN A 112 7.47 -7.46 -8.35
CA GLN A 112 7.32 -6.00 -8.35
C GLN A 112 8.56 -5.26 -7.82
N SER A 113 9.29 -5.84 -6.86
CA SER A 113 10.52 -5.22 -6.34
C SER A 113 11.71 -5.31 -7.31
N VAL A 114 11.73 -6.32 -8.19
CA VAL A 114 12.80 -6.51 -9.18
C VAL A 114 12.52 -5.73 -10.45
N ALA A 115 11.25 -5.62 -10.87
CA ALA A 115 10.84 -4.84 -12.05
C ALA A 115 11.17 -3.34 -11.95
N GLY A 116 11.25 -2.78 -10.74
CA GLY A 116 11.67 -1.38 -10.52
C GLY A 116 13.17 -1.12 -10.64
N CYS A 117 14.01 -2.16 -10.59
CA CYS A 117 15.48 -2.05 -10.68
C CYS A 117 16.03 -2.35 -12.08
N VAL A 118 15.20 -2.82 -13.01
CA VAL A 118 15.63 -3.06 -14.39
C VAL A 118 15.62 -1.74 -15.14
N LYS A 119 16.78 -1.12 -15.25
CA LYS A 119 16.94 0.20 -15.88
C LYS A 119 16.92 0.16 -17.41
N GLU A 120 17.13 -1.00 -18.02
CA GLU A 120 17.05 -1.18 -19.47
C GLU A 120 16.88 -2.67 -19.81
N THR A 121 15.87 -2.99 -20.62
CA THR A 121 15.77 -4.26 -21.34
C THR A 121 16.49 -4.10 -22.67
N LEU A 122 17.68 -4.69 -22.81
CA LEU A 122 18.46 -4.65 -24.05
C LEU A 122 17.99 -5.79 -24.97
N ASP A 123 17.22 -5.47 -26.00
CA ASP A 123 16.89 -6.43 -27.06
C ASP A 123 18.11 -6.65 -27.95
N LEU A 124 18.80 -7.78 -27.76
CA LEU A 124 19.90 -8.20 -28.63
C LEU A 124 19.32 -8.88 -29.89
N LYS A 125 19.60 -8.28 -31.05
CA LYS A 125 19.24 -8.86 -32.35
C LYS A 125 20.00 -10.19 -32.58
N PRO A 126 19.38 -11.16 -33.28
CA PRO A 126 20.02 -12.44 -33.57
C PRO A 126 21.28 -12.27 -34.42
N ARG A 127 22.36 -12.95 -33.97
CA ARG A 127 23.52 -13.41 -34.78
C ARG A 127 24.84 -12.63 -34.72
N GLU A 128 25.33 -12.26 -33.54
CA GLU A 128 26.80 -12.12 -33.35
C GLU A 128 27.28 -12.81 -32.06
N ASN A 129 28.37 -13.57 -32.20
CA ASN A 129 28.92 -14.51 -31.23
C ASN A 129 29.48 -13.77 -30.01
N TYR A 130 28.93 -14.02 -28.81
CA TYR A 130 29.36 -13.31 -27.60
C TYR A 130 29.67 -14.21 -26.39
N SER A 131 30.48 -15.25 -26.59
CA SER A 131 31.30 -15.77 -25.49
C SER A 131 32.54 -16.50 -26.01
N LEU A 132 33.66 -15.80 -25.99
CA LEU A 132 34.98 -16.42 -25.82
C LEU A 132 35.18 -16.61 -24.32
N GLU A 133 35.49 -17.85 -23.94
CA GLU A 133 35.75 -18.28 -22.57
C GLU A 133 37.08 -17.68 -22.07
N GLY A 134 37.09 -17.03 -20.91
CA GLY A 134 38.35 -16.80 -20.18
C GLY A 134 38.68 -15.41 -19.63
N VAL A 135 37.82 -14.38 -19.64
CA VAL A 135 38.15 -13.09 -18.97
C VAL A 135 36.93 -12.48 -18.28
N SER A 136 36.68 -12.90 -17.03
CA SER A 136 35.75 -12.20 -16.13
C SER A 136 36.54 -11.24 -15.23
N ARG A 137 36.29 -9.93 -15.36
CA ARG A 137 36.26 -9.03 -14.20
C ARG A 137 34.80 -8.84 -13.85
N ALA A 138 34.37 -9.56 -12.81
CA ALA A 138 33.01 -9.61 -12.33
C ALA A 138 32.59 -8.26 -11.73
N ASP A 139 31.85 -7.45 -12.48
CA ASP A 139 31.18 -6.28 -11.91
C ASP A 139 29.75 -6.05 -12.46
N ARG A 140 29.21 -7.01 -13.23
CA ARG A 140 27.83 -6.99 -13.71
C ARG A 140 27.22 -8.39 -13.74
N LEU A 141 26.11 -8.56 -13.02
CA LEU A 141 25.24 -9.73 -13.12
C LEU A 141 24.26 -9.50 -14.28
N THR A 142 24.44 -10.21 -15.38
CA THR A 142 23.51 -10.20 -16.52
C THR A 142 22.75 -11.52 -16.50
N LEU A 143 21.43 -11.45 -16.28
CA LEU A 143 20.56 -12.61 -16.29
C LEU A 143 20.01 -12.81 -17.71
N VAL A 144 20.36 -13.92 -18.35
CA VAL A 144 19.83 -14.29 -19.66
C VAL A 144 18.41 -14.79 -19.47
N LEU A 145 17.42 -14.04 -19.98
CA LEU A 145 16.00 -14.34 -19.80
C LEU A 145 15.45 -15.31 -20.85
N ALA A 146 16.11 -15.43 -22.00
CA ALA A 146 15.86 -16.47 -23.00
C ALA A 146 17.07 -16.58 -23.95
N GLY A 147 17.43 -17.80 -24.30
CA GLY A 147 18.37 -18.12 -25.38
C GLY A 147 17.75 -19.23 -26.22
N ARG A 148 17.94 -19.19 -27.53
CA ARG A 148 17.57 -20.29 -28.42
C ARG A 148 18.80 -21.10 -28.73
#